data_AF-A0A9W3SZ82-F1
#
_entry.id   AF-A0A9W3SZ82-F1
#
_cell.length_a   1.000
_cell.length_b   1.000
_cell.length_c   1.000
_cell.angle_alpha   90.00
_cell.angle_beta   90.00
_cell.angle_gamma   90.00
#
_symmetry.space_group_name_H-M   'P 1'
#
loop_
_entity.id
_entity.type
_entity.pdbx_description
1 polymer ?
#
loop_
_entity_poly.entity_id
_entity_poly.type
_entity_poly.pdbx_seq_one_letter_code
_entity_poly.pdbx_strand_id
1 'polypeptide(L)'
;MSQVISLQRLQRPLNSSDVVNKLNIPPSTLRTYTAHFRRLGHTFEKKNGRILYSTRDVELFTKMMELHAQGYGTIPECVYNVVNVHHNVVNSSNNSEDTMDNVDKQIKQPQDTSSPIDTVDEIARIRKEMEELRKYVDESIKKRDELLLQTLREVLDAKQKKPKKKRWWQFWK
;
A
#
# COMPACT_ATOMS: atom_id res chain seq x y z
N MET A 1 1.38 24.24 -44.06
CA MET A 1 1.47 23.79 -42.64
C MET A 1 1.15 22.31 -42.61
N SER A 2 2.18 21.45 -42.67
CA SER A 2 1.98 20.00 -42.64
C SER A 2 1.78 19.54 -41.20
N GLN A 3 0.61 18.99 -40.89
CA GLN A 3 0.37 18.35 -39.61
C GLN A 3 1.16 17.04 -39.57
N VAL A 4 2.14 16.97 -38.67
CA VAL A 4 2.94 15.77 -38.44
C VAL A 4 2.11 14.87 -37.54
N ILE A 5 1.43 13.87 -38.13
CA ILE A 5 0.75 12.83 -37.36
C ILE A 5 1.85 11.96 -36.75
N SER A 6 2.10 12.14 -35.46
CA SER A 6 2.96 11.27 -34.68
C SER A 6 2.29 9.89 -34.57
N LEU A 7 2.61 8.99 -35.50
CA LEU A 7 2.25 7.59 -35.39
C LEU A 7 2.91 7.01 -34.14
N GLN A 8 2.17 6.95 -33.05
CA GLN A 8 2.56 6.26 -31.83
C GLN A 8 2.80 4.80 -32.21
N ARG A 9 4.07 4.40 -32.28
CA ARG A 9 4.46 3.02 -32.61
C ARG A 9 3.70 2.09 -31.67
N LEU A 10 2.85 1.25 -32.25
CA LEU A 10 2.14 0.19 -31.55
C LEU A 10 3.20 -0.70 -30.89
N GLN A 11 3.41 -0.52 -29.59
CA GLN A 11 4.46 -1.24 -28.88
C GLN A 11 4.10 -2.72 -28.87
N ARG A 12 5.03 -3.55 -29.37
CA ARG A 12 4.82 -4.99 -29.36
C ARG A 12 4.78 -5.47 -27.91
N PRO A 13 3.77 -6.27 -27.53
CA PRO A 13 3.74 -6.87 -26.21
C PRO A 13 4.96 -7.78 -26.03
N LEU A 14 5.61 -7.66 -24.88
CA LEU A 14 6.83 -8.38 -24.52
C LEU A 14 6.49 -9.73 -23.90
N ASN A 15 7.29 -10.75 -24.21
CA ASN A 15 7.09 -12.08 -23.64
C ASN A 15 7.78 -12.18 -22.26
N SER A 16 7.44 -13.19 -21.46
CA SER A 16 8.00 -13.32 -20.11
C SER A 16 9.54 -13.40 -20.11
N SER A 17 10.14 -14.07 -21.09
CA SER A 17 11.60 -14.16 -21.23
C SER A 17 12.24 -12.81 -21.51
N ASP A 18 11.60 -11.99 -22.33
CA ASP A 18 12.12 -10.67 -22.70
C ASP A 18 12.08 -9.72 -21.50
N VAL A 19 11.03 -9.79 -20.67
CA VAL A 19 10.91 -9.01 -19.44
C VAL A 19 11.96 -9.44 -18.41
N VAL A 20 12.18 -10.75 -18.27
CA VAL A 20 13.25 -11.31 -17.41
C VAL A 20 14.61 -10.74 -17.81
N ASN A 21 14.93 -10.77 -19.11
CA ASN A 21 16.20 -10.26 -19.61
C ASN A 21 16.32 -8.75 -19.43
N LYS A 22 15.22 -8.00 -19.64
CA LYS A 22 15.21 -6.54 -19.53
C LYS A 22 15.34 -6.04 -18.10
N LEU A 23 14.72 -6.72 -17.13
CA LEU A 23 14.78 -6.36 -15.71
C LEU A 23 15.93 -7.04 -14.96
N ASN A 24 16.63 -7.97 -15.61
CA ASN A 24 17.70 -8.78 -15.02
C ASN A 24 17.26 -9.50 -13.72
N ILE A 25 16.08 -10.13 -13.75
CA ILE A 25 15.50 -10.85 -12.60
C ILE A 25 15.23 -12.32 -12.92
N PRO A 26 15.26 -13.24 -11.94
CA PRO A 26 14.86 -14.61 -12.15
C PRO A 26 13.39 -14.75 -12.63
N PRO A 27 13.07 -15.74 -13.50
CA PRO A 27 11.69 -15.99 -13.94
C PRO A 27 10.71 -16.27 -12.79
N SER A 28 11.18 -16.87 -11.70
CA SER A 28 10.41 -17.09 -10.48
C SER A 28 10.00 -15.76 -9.84
N THR A 29 10.92 -14.81 -9.73
CA THR A 29 10.68 -13.47 -9.18
C THR A 29 9.66 -12.71 -10.03
N LEU A 30 9.76 -12.78 -11.37
CA LEU A 30 8.78 -12.15 -12.25
C LEU A 30 7.37 -12.70 -12.01
N ARG A 31 7.23 -14.02 -11.82
CA ARG A 31 5.93 -14.65 -11.50
C ARG A 31 5.39 -14.16 -10.15
N THR A 32 6.24 -14.05 -9.14
CA THR A 32 5.87 -13.52 -7.82
C THR A 32 5.38 -12.08 -7.92
N TYR A 33 6.13 -11.21 -8.61
CA TYR A 33 5.72 -9.81 -8.82
C TYR A 33 4.39 -9.73 -9.57
N THR A 34 4.26 -10.48 -10.66
CA THR A 34 3.00 -10.57 -11.42
C THR A 34 1.82 -10.97 -10.53
N ALA A 35 2.02 -11.87 -9.56
CA ALA A 35 0.98 -12.26 -8.60
C ALA A 35 0.61 -11.13 -7.64
N HIS A 36 1.57 -10.34 -7.15
CA HIS A 36 1.30 -9.17 -6.31
C HIS A 36 0.51 -8.08 -7.04
N PHE A 37 0.91 -7.75 -8.27
CA PHE A 37 0.18 -6.81 -9.12
C PHE A 37 -1.26 -7.27 -9.39
N ARG A 38 -1.47 -8.56 -9.66
CA ARG A 38 -2.80 -9.13 -9.86
C ARG A 38 -3.68 -9.05 -8.62
N ARG A 39 -3.12 -9.28 -7.43
CA ARG A 39 -3.85 -9.16 -6.15
C ARG A 39 -4.34 -7.75 -5.89
N LEU A 40 -3.62 -6.74 -6.40
CA LEU A 40 -3.95 -5.33 -6.26
C LEU A 40 -4.78 -4.77 -7.43
N GLY A 41 -5.28 -5.64 -8.31
CA GLY A 41 -6.22 -5.27 -9.38
C GLY A 41 -5.57 -4.97 -10.74
N HIS A 42 -4.25 -5.05 -10.87
CA HIS A 42 -3.59 -4.86 -12.18
C HIS A 42 -3.74 -6.11 -13.05
N THR A 43 -4.36 -5.94 -14.21
CA THR A 43 -4.60 -7.03 -15.17
C THR A 43 -3.55 -7.06 -16.27
N PHE A 44 -2.97 -8.23 -16.51
CA PHE A 44 -2.04 -8.45 -17.63
C PHE A 44 -2.75 -9.12 -18.80
N GLU A 45 -2.35 -8.76 -20.01
CA GLU A 45 -2.89 -9.36 -21.24
C GLU A 45 -2.48 -10.84 -21.34
N LYS A 46 -3.39 -11.68 -21.82
CA LYS A 46 -3.14 -13.12 -21.99
C LYS A 46 -3.42 -13.52 -23.43
N LYS A 47 -2.44 -14.17 -24.06
CA LYS A 47 -2.59 -14.77 -25.39
C LYS A 47 -2.22 -16.25 -25.31
N ASN A 48 -3.15 -17.11 -25.71
CA ASN A 48 -2.99 -18.57 -25.68
C ASN A 48 -2.52 -19.09 -24.29
N GLY A 49 -3.07 -18.54 -23.21
CA GLY A 49 -2.72 -18.93 -21.84
C GLY A 49 -1.37 -18.39 -21.33
N ARG A 50 -0.60 -17.67 -22.16
CA ARG A 50 0.66 -17.01 -21.76
C ARG A 50 0.42 -15.55 -21.48
N ILE A 51 1.09 -15.03 -20.46
CA ILE A 51 1.03 -13.62 -20.08
C ILE A 51 1.95 -12.82 -21.01
N LEU A 52 1.38 -11.77 -21.59
CA LEU A 52 2.08 -10.76 -22.38
C LEU A 52 2.15 -9.48 -21.55
N TYR A 53 3.33 -8.87 -21.55
CA TYR A 53 3.60 -7.67 -20.77
C TYR A 53 3.69 -6.47 -21.71
N SER A 54 2.93 -5.42 -21.40
CA SER A 54 3.09 -4.12 -22.07
C SER A 54 4.36 -3.44 -21.60
N THR A 55 4.87 -2.47 -22.35
CA THR A 55 5.98 -1.61 -21.90
C THR A 55 5.64 -0.91 -20.59
N ARG A 56 4.37 -0.51 -20.44
CA ARG A 56 3.83 0.05 -19.19
C ARG A 56 4.00 -0.91 -18.01
N ASP A 57 3.77 -2.21 -18.22
CA ASP A 57 3.95 -3.22 -17.17
C ASP A 57 5.42 -3.35 -16.76
N VAL A 58 6.33 -3.24 -17.73
CA VAL A 58 7.77 -3.24 -17.44
C VAL A 58 8.16 -2.02 -16.61
N GLU A 59 7.65 -0.83 -16.96
CA GLU A 59 7.87 0.40 -16.19
C GLU A 59 7.32 0.30 -14.76
N LEU A 60 6.15 -0.32 -14.59
CA LEU A 60 5.57 -0.62 -13.28
C LEU A 60 6.51 -1.49 -12.43
N PHE A 61 7.08 -2.55 -13.01
CA PHE A 61 8.07 -3.38 -12.31
C PHE A 61 9.34 -2.61 -11.97
N THR A 62 9.86 -1.79 -12.89
CA THR A 62 11.06 -0.97 -12.65
C THR A 62 10.84 0.00 -11.49
N LYS A 63 9.74 0.75 -11.49
CA LYS A 63 9.40 1.67 -10.40
C LYS A 63 9.22 0.95 -9.06
N MET A 64 8.59 -0.21 -9.07
CA MET A 64 8.43 -1.02 -7.86
C MET A 64 9.79 -1.46 -7.30
N MET A 65 10.72 -1.87 -8.16
CA MET A 65 12.08 -2.25 -7.75
C MET A 65 12.86 -1.04 -7.21
N GLU A 66 12.72 0.13 -7.82
CA GLU A 66 13.34 1.37 -7.34
C GLU A 66 12.83 1.77 -5.96
N LEU A 67 11.52 1.74 -5.73
CA LEU A 67 10.93 2.03 -4.42
C LEU A 67 11.41 1.06 -3.34
N HIS A 68 11.49 -0.23 -3.68
CA HIS A 68 12.02 -1.21 -2.74
C HIS A 68 13.51 -0.97 -2.45
N ALA A 69 14.31 -0.60 -3.45
CA ALA A 69 15.72 -0.26 -3.25
C ALA A 69 15.91 1.00 -2.40
N GLN A 70 14.98 1.96 -2.48
CA GLN A 70 14.98 3.17 -1.66
C GLN A 70 14.45 2.94 -0.23
N GLY A 71 13.96 1.74 0.10
CA GLY A 71 13.55 1.37 1.45
C GLY A 71 12.10 1.72 1.80
N TYR A 72 11.21 1.92 0.83
CA TYR A 72 9.78 2.19 1.03
C TYR A 72 8.97 0.98 1.53
N GLY A 73 9.60 0.08 2.28
CA GLY A 73 8.95 -1.07 2.90
C GLY A 73 8.98 -2.34 2.05
N THR A 74 7.92 -3.13 2.15
CA THR A 74 7.86 -4.47 1.55
C THR A 74 7.41 -4.42 0.08
N ILE A 75 7.71 -5.48 -0.69
CA ILE A 75 7.30 -5.57 -2.10
C ILE A 75 5.79 -5.29 -2.31
N PRO A 76 4.84 -5.86 -1.53
CA PRO A 76 3.41 -5.56 -1.69
C PRO A 76 3.05 -4.08 -1.51
N GLU A 77 3.71 -3.40 -0.57
CA GLU A 77 3.49 -1.97 -0.28
C GLU A 77 4.04 -1.09 -1.40
N CYS A 78 5.22 -1.45 -1.92
CA CYS A 78 5.77 -0.81 -3.11
C CYS A 78 4.83 -0.98 -4.31
N VAL A 79 4.27 -2.17 -4.54
CA VAL A 79 3.31 -2.40 -5.63
C VAL A 79 2.06 -1.54 -5.47
N TYR A 80 1.50 -1.44 -4.25
CA TYR A 80 0.34 -0.59 -3.98
C TYR A 80 0.61 0.87 -4.36
N ASN A 81 1.78 1.39 -3.97
CA ASN A 81 2.17 2.76 -4.27
C ASN A 81 2.30 3.01 -5.78
N VAL A 82 2.95 2.11 -6.53
CA VAL A 82 3.10 2.29 -7.98
C VAL A 82 1.75 2.23 -8.71
N VAL A 83 0.87 1.30 -8.33
CA VAL A 83 -0.47 1.18 -8.93
C VAL A 83 -1.33 2.41 -8.63
N ASN A 84 -1.27 2.94 -7.41
CA ASN A 84 -2.02 4.14 -7.03
C ASN A 84 -1.54 5.39 -7.80
N VAL A 85 -0.22 5.56 -7.93
CA VAL A 85 0.37 6.65 -8.71
C VAL A 85 -0.01 6.53 -10.19
N HIS A 86 -0.03 5.31 -10.74
CA HIS A 86 -0.40 5.08 -12.14
C HIS A 86 -1.86 5.43 -12.43
N HIS A 87 -2.80 5.04 -11.57
CA HIS A 87 -4.21 5.43 -11.70
C HIS A 87 -4.40 6.95 -11.64
N ASN A 88 -3.68 7.65 -10.75
CA ASN A 88 -3.80 9.11 -10.63
C ASN A 88 -3.29 9.84 -11.90
N VAL A 89 -2.21 9.34 -12.52
CA VAL A 89 -1.65 9.90 -13.77
C VAL A 89 -2.55 9.61 -14.98
N VAL A 90 -3.15 8.42 -15.09
CA VAL A 90 -4.06 8.09 -16.21
C VAL A 90 -5.37 8.88 -16.12
N ASN A 91 -5.91 9.11 -14.92
CA ASN A 91 -7.08 9.97 -14.72
C ASN A 91 -6.80 11.45 -15.05
N SER A 92 -5.54 11.89 -15.00
CA SER A 92 -5.16 13.26 -15.39
C SER A 92 -5.05 13.44 -16.91
N SER A 93 -4.89 12.35 -17.68
CA SER A 93 -4.66 12.40 -19.13
C SER A 93 -5.88 12.08 -20.00
N ASN A 94 -6.98 11.60 -19.40
CA ASN A 94 -8.15 11.09 -20.12
C ASN A 94 -9.43 11.92 -19.94
N ASN A 95 -9.36 13.16 -19.42
CA ASN A 95 -10.54 14.03 -19.33
C ASN A 95 -10.78 14.78 -20.65
N SER A 96 -11.11 14.03 -21.68
CA SER A 96 -11.92 14.50 -22.80
C SER A 96 -12.86 13.36 -23.18
N GLU A 97 -14.16 13.68 -23.14
CA GLU A 97 -15.33 12.93 -23.67
C GLU A 97 -16.17 12.09 -22.69
N ASP A 98 -17.19 12.78 -22.15
CA ASP A 98 -18.59 12.40 -21.90
C ASP A 98 -18.97 11.03 -21.29
N THR A 99 -19.52 11.05 -20.08
CA THR A 99 -20.99 11.05 -19.83
C THR A 99 -21.27 10.90 -18.33
N MET A 100 -22.28 11.66 -17.88
CA MET A 100 -22.84 11.74 -16.54
C MET A 100 -23.13 10.37 -15.89
N ASP A 101 -22.63 10.14 -14.67
CA ASP A 101 -23.52 9.91 -13.52
C ASP A 101 -22.82 10.02 -12.17
N ASN A 102 -23.59 10.52 -11.23
CA ASN A 102 -23.27 11.08 -9.92
C ASN A 102 -23.00 10.01 -8.85
N VAL A 103 -21.84 10.01 -8.17
CA VAL A 103 -21.75 9.85 -6.70
C VAL A 103 -20.49 10.56 -6.16
N ASP A 104 -20.77 11.56 -5.35
CA ASP A 104 -19.93 12.37 -4.48
C ASP A 104 -18.83 11.61 -3.68
N LYS A 105 -17.57 12.04 -3.85
CA LYS A 105 -16.60 12.20 -2.75
C LYS A 105 -15.39 13.01 -3.22
N GLN A 106 -15.42 14.30 -2.91
CA GLN A 106 -14.32 15.24 -3.08
C GLN A 106 -13.06 14.76 -2.35
N ILE A 107 -12.00 14.45 -3.11
CA ILE A 107 -10.62 14.59 -2.66
C ILE A 107 -10.05 15.71 -3.53
N LYS A 108 -10.02 16.92 -2.95
CA LYS A 108 -9.42 18.09 -3.58
C LYS A 108 -7.91 17.91 -3.61
N GLN A 109 -7.37 17.72 -4.80
CA GLN A 109 -6.00 18.04 -5.14
C GLN A 109 -5.84 19.57 -5.06
N PRO A 110 -4.84 20.13 -4.36
CA PRO A 110 -4.65 21.58 -4.34
C PRO A 110 -4.12 22.03 -5.69
N GLN A 111 -4.86 22.90 -6.35
CA GLN A 111 -4.34 23.75 -7.42
C GLN A 111 -3.67 24.96 -6.78
N ASP A 112 -2.39 25.14 -7.09
CA ASP A 112 -1.57 26.29 -6.72
C ASP A 112 -2.09 27.57 -7.39
N THR A 113 -3.01 28.30 -6.74
CA THR A 113 -3.23 29.74 -6.98
C THR A 113 -3.96 30.40 -5.79
N SER A 114 -3.29 30.64 -4.66
CA SER A 114 -3.69 31.71 -3.73
C SER A 114 -2.62 32.00 -2.68
N SER A 115 -2.17 33.25 -2.66
CA SER A 115 -1.59 34.03 -1.56
C SER A 115 -0.84 33.31 -0.41
N PRO A 116 0.44 33.66 -0.14
CA PRO A 116 1.28 33.05 0.92
C PRO A 116 0.79 33.15 2.38
N ILE A 117 -0.34 33.83 2.64
CA ILE A 117 -0.83 34.12 4.00
C ILE A 117 -1.83 33.05 4.49
N ASP A 118 -2.65 32.48 3.59
CA ASP A 118 -3.68 31.50 3.94
C ASP A 118 -3.11 30.10 4.24
N THR A 119 -1.89 29.80 3.81
CA THR A 119 -1.24 28.51 4.04
C THR A 119 -0.74 28.35 5.47
N VAL A 120 -0.36 29.44 6.15
CA VAL A 120 0.18 29.39 7.52
C VAL A 120 -0.90 29.00 8.52
N ASP A 121 -2.10 29.56 8.39
CA ASP A 121 -3.23 29.25 9.27
C ASP A 121 -3.73 27.82 9.07
N GLU A 122 -3.69 27.32 7.83
CA GLU A 122 -4.04 25.93 7.55
C GLU A 122 -3.00 24.95 8.10
N ILE A 123 -1.71 25.27 7.99
CA ILE A 123 -0.64 24.49 8.61
C ILE A 123 -0.79 24.48 10.14
N ALA A 124 -1.20 25.60 10.74
CA ALA A 124 -1.42 25.69 12.18
C ALA A 124 -2.61 24.81 12.62
N ARG A 125 -3.70 24.78 11.85
CA ARG A 125 -4.85 23.88 12.09
C ARG A 125 -4.44 22.41 12.00
N ILE A 126 -3.74 22.02 10.93
CA ILE A 126 -3.25 20.65 10.75
C ILE A 126 -2.34 20.22 11.90
N ARG A 127 -1.43 21.09 12.35
CA ARG A 127 -0.55 20.81 13.51
C ARG A 127 -1.35 20.56 14.78
N LYS A 128 -2.43 21.32 15.01
CA LYS A 128 -3.28 21.15 16.19
C LYS A 128 -4.03 19.81 16.15
N GLU A 129 -4.61 19.43 15.01
CA GLU A 129 -5.25 18.13 14.85
C GLU A 129 -4.27 16.97 15.05
N MET A 130 -3.04 17.10 14.54
CA MET A 130 -1.99 16.11 14.75
C MET A 130 -1.62 15.95 16.22
N GLU A 131 -1.58 17.03 16.99
CA GLU A 131 -1.31 17.00 18.42
C GLU A 131 -2.44 16.31 19.21
N GLU A 132 -3.70 16.61 18.86
CA GLU A 132 -4.86 15.95 19.47
C GLU A 132 -4.87 14.44 19.20
N LEU A 133 -4.54 14.03 17.96
CA LEU A 133 -4.39 12.62 17.60
C LEU A 133 -3.26 11.93 18.38
N ARG A 134 -2.09 12.58 18.51
CA ARG A 134 -0.97 12.05 19.30
C ARG A 134 -1.39 11.81 20.75
N LYS A 135 -2.07 12.78 21.36
CA LYS A 135 -2.58 12.66 22.73
C LYS A 135 -3.57 11.50 22.87
N TYR A 136 -4.51 11.35 21.95
CA TYR A 136 -5.45 10.24 21.95
C TYR A 136 -4.75 8.88 21.82
N VAL A 137 -3.76 8.78 20.93
CA VAL A 137 -2.97 7.56 20.76
C VAL A 137 -2.23 7.22 22.05
N ASP A 138 -1.55 8.19 22.67
CA ASP A 138 -0.84 7.98 23.94
C ASP A 138 -1.78 7.54 25.07
N GLU A 139 -2.95 8.16 25.18
CA GLU A 139 -3.97 7.75 26.14
C GLU A 139 -4.48 6.33 25.88
N SER A 140 -4.69 5.96 24.61
CA SER A 140 -5.12 4.62 24.22
C SER A 140 -4.04 3.57 24.53
N ILE A 141 -2.76 3.93 24.37
CA ILE A 141 -1.63 3.05 24.69
C ILE A 141 -1.54 2.86 26.20
N LYS A 142 -1.59 3.94 26.98
CA LYS A 142 -1.58 3.87 28.45
C LYS A 142 -2.70 2.99 29.00
N LYS A 143 -3.93 3.13 28.49
CA LYS A 143 -5.08 2.30 28.88
C LYS A 143 -4.85 0.82 28.60
N ARG A 144 -4.28 0.49 27.43
CA ARG A 144 -3.98 -0.89 27.06
C ARG A 144 -2.89 -1.47 27.96
N ASP A 145 -1.84 -0.72 28.21
CA ASP A 145 -0.72 -1.16 29.05
C ASP A 145 -1.18 -1.37 30.51
N GLU A 146 -2.03 -0.48 31.04
CA GLU A 146 -2.64 -0.64 32.36
C GLU A 146 -3.48 -1.93 32.44
N LEU A 147 -4.32 -2.19 31.43
CA LEU A 147 -5.11 -3.42 31.36
C LEU A 147 -4.23 -4.68 31.28
N LEU A 148 -3.15 -4.63 30.49
CA LEU A 148 -2.19 -5.73 30.40
C LEU A 148 -1.47 -5.99 31.73
N LEU A 149 -1.07 -4.94 32.44
CA LEU A 149 -0.45 -5.07 33.76
C LEU A 149 -1.42 -5.61 34.81
N GLN A 150 -2.68 -5.17 34.78
CA GLN A 150 -3.72 -5.69 35.67
C GLN A 150 -3.97 -7.18 35.44
N THR A 151 -4.19 -7.58 34.17
CA THR A 151 -4.42 -8.99 33.83
C THR A 151 -3.22 -9.87 34.16
N LEU A 152 -1.99 -9.39 33.91
CA LEU A 152 -0.77 -10.09 34.29
C LEU A 152 -0.69 -10.30 35.82
N ARG A 153 -1.03 -9.28 36.60
CA ARG A 153 -1.07 -9.37 38.07
C ARG A 153 -2.10 -10.38 38.54
N GLU A 154 -3.31 -10.36 38.01
CA GLU A 154 -4.36 -11.32 38.34
C GLU A 154 -3.94 -12.76 38.04
N VAL A 155 -3.29 -13.01 36.90
CA VAL A 155 -2.76 -14.33 36.52
C VAL A 155 -1.68 -14.79 37.49
N LEU A 156 -0.77 -13.90 37.90
CA LEU A 156 0.27 -14.21 38.89
C LEU A 156 -0.32 -14.53 40.26
N ASP A 157 -1.29 -13.74 40.74
CA ASP A 157 -1.98 -13.97 42.00
C ASP A 157 -2.76 -15.29 41.97
N ALA A 158 -3.43 -15.60 40.86
CA ALA A 158 -4.12 -16.88 40.67
C ALA A 158 -3.15 -18.07 40.66
N LYS A 159 -1.92 -17.88 40.16
CA LYS A 159 -0.86 -18.91 40.21
C LYS A 159 -0.32 -19.11 41.63
N GLN A 160 -0.15 -18.03 42.40
CA GLN A 160 0.35 -18.09 43.78
C GLN A 160 -0.68 -18.67 44.75
N LYS A 161 -1.97 -18.36 44.58
CA LYS A 161 -3.06 -18.82 45.45
C LYS A 161 -3.49 -20.27 45.17
N LYS A 162 -2.85 -20.99 44.23
CA LYS A 162 -3.17 -22.41 44.01
C LYS A 162 -2.85 -23.20 45.28
N PRO A 163 -3.84 -23.89 45.89
CA PRO A 163 -3.58 -24.72 47.05
C PRO A 163 -2.53 -25.76 46.68
N LYS A 164 -1.56 -26.00 47.57
CA LYS A 164 -0.56 -27.06 47.40
C LYS A 164 -1.33 -28.35 47.12
N LYS A 165 -1.21 -28.87 45.89
CA LYS A 165 -1.91 -30.09 45.47
C LYS A 165 -1.59 -31.17 46.51
N LYS A 166 -2.62 -31.77 47.12
CA LYS A 166 -2.43 -32.89 48.04
C LYS A 166 -1.63 -33.96 47.30
N ARG A 167 -0.57 -34.47 47.93
CA ARG A 167 0.24 -35.53 47.34
C ARG A 167 -0.66 -36.74 47.18
N TRP A 168 -0.59 -37.40 46.03
CA TRP A 168 -1.47 -38.52 45.67
C TRP A 168 -1.50 -39.65 46.71
N TRP A 169 -0.42 -39.83 47.47
CA TRP A 169 -0.33 -40.74 48.61
C TRP A 169 -1.25 -40.39 49.81
N GLN A 170 -1.71 -39.15 49.95
CA GLN A 170 -2.60 -38.73 51.05
C GLN A 170 -4.07 -39.17 50.85
N PHE A 171 -4.40 -39.72 49.68
CA PHE A 171 -5.75 -40.23 49.37
C PHE A 171 -5.94 -41.71 49.73
N TRP A 172 -4.86 -42.43 50.05
CA TRP A 172 -4.87 -43.87 50.33
C TRP A 172 -4.65 -44.17 51.83
N LYS A 173 -5.07 -43.26 52.71
CA LYS A 173 -5.02 -43.42 54.16
C LYS A 173 -6.44 -43.45 54.72
#